data_AF-A0A9E3U1J0-F1
#
_entry.id   AF-A0A9E3U1J0-F1
#
_cell.length_a   1.000
_cell.length_b   1.000
_cell.length_c   1.000
_cell.angle_alpha   90.00
_cell.angle_beta   90.00
_cell.angle_gamma   90.00
#
_symmetry.space_group_name_H-M   'P 1'
#
loop_
_entity.id
_entity.type
_entity.pdbx_description
1 polymer ?
#
loop_
_entity_poly.entity_id
_entity_poly.type
_entity_poly.pdbx_seq_one_letter_code
_entity_poly.pdbx_strand_id
1 'polypeptide(L)'
;MPVQPTPASAGYAAPATGYPAPQSAAAGAAQRPANRPVLLASGGAARVSTATPEGDEDETPVAPVITKSAPPWLISLLFHIALMIIAALIVVPQMFRPQVEIEVTNVYAEELGEQLEDNMLDFASLDDVVMEDPALTMDDLPLVDDPLATPPVTEIELTPNTSMSELAPINIGMALSGREAGSKKALLAAYGGNATTEAAVELGLNWLKKNQNKDGSWSLIGPYRDGGGTENRIAATSMALLAFQGAGHTTEKGAHREVVARAWSWLLKQQAADGSFIPENISHHHHLYTNAQATIALCELYGMTENSQYREAAQKAVKFAVNAQAKEGGWRYQPQQESDTSVTGWYVMALQSAMMAGLEVPSTTLSGIHQFLDTVAADGGRRYHYRPGSHENYALSAEGLLCRQYLGWKQDDARLRDGVARLVANPINYSDQNVYYWYYATQATHHMEGDAWRKWNAVMR
;
A
#
# COMPACT_ATOMS: atom_id res chain seq x y z
N MET A 1 71.15 26.90 1.03
CA MET A 1 70.82 26.84 -0.41
C MET A 1 69.99 25.59 -0.65
N PRO A 2 68.84 25.69 -1.36
CA PRO A 2 67.79 24.68 -1.51
C PRO A 2 67.92 23.96 -2.87
N VAL A 3 67.02 23.06 -3.33
CA VAL A 3 65.81 23.40 -4.11
C VAL A 3 64.91 22.14 -4.22
N GLN A 4 63.63 22.31 -3.88
CA GLN A 4 62.50 21.47 -4.31
C GLN A 4 62.02 21.88 -5.72
N PRO A 5 61.27 21.03 -6.45
CA PRO A 5 60.35 21.50 -7.46
C PRO A 5 58.89 21.47 -6.98
N THR A 6 58.31 22.67 -6.87
CA THR A 6 56.87 22.98 -6.80
C THR A 6 56.19 22.86 -8.18
N PRO A 7 54.83 22.83 -8.22
CA PRO A 7 54.05 22.50 -9.41
C PRO A 7 53.84 23.68 -10.36
N ALA A 8 53.60 23.38 -11.64
CA ALA A 8 53.26 24.38 -12.64
C ALA A 8 51.78 24.77 -12.56
N SER A 9 51.55 26.00 -12.12
CA SER A 9 50.33 26.78 -12.37
C SER A 9 50.47 27.53 -13.71
N ALA A 10 49.50 27.40 -14.61
CA ALA A 10 49.24 28.37 -15.66
C ALA A 10 47.83 28.92 -15.46
N GLY A 11 47.76 30.13 -14.92
CA GLY A 11 46.58 30.97 -15.05
C GLY A 11 46.71 31.79 -16.33
N TYR A 12 45.61 31.95 -17.06
CA TYR A 12 45.36 33.15 -17.87
C TYR A 12 43.87 33.51 -17.81
N ALA A 13 43.66 34.67 -17.20
CA ALA A 13 42.60 35.67 -17.28
C ALA A 13 41.36 35.42 -18.16
N ALA A 14 40.22 35.73 -17.53
CA ALA A 14 38.95 36.08 -18.14
C ALA A 14 39.04 37.31 -19.08
N PRO A 15 38.03 37.47 -19.95
CA PRO A 15 37.40 38.76 -20.09
C PRO A 15 35.89 38.68 -19.78
N ALA A 16 35.44 39.69 -19.04
CA ALA A 16 34.05 39.99 -18.78
C ALA A 16 33.35 40.52 -20.04
N THR A 17 32.18 39.97 -20.36
CA THR A 17 31.09 40.61 -21.11
C THR A 17 29.79 40.00 -20.54
N GLY A 18 29.03 40.70 -19.72
CA GLY A 18 28.24 41.86 -20.12
C GLY A 18 26.90 41.39 -20.68
N TYR A 19 26.00 40.90 -19.83
CA TYR A 19 24.59 40.72 -20.19
C TYR A 19 23.97 42.08 -20.55
N PRO A 20 23.27 42.22 -21.69
CA PRO A 20 22.26 43.25 -21.82
C PRO A 20 20.89 42.66 -21.48
N ALA A 21 20.26 43.24 -20.45
CA ALA A 21 18.81 43.16 -20.27
C ALA A 21 18.10 43.87 -21.43
N PRO A 22 16.93 43.41 -21.89
CA PRO A 22 16.08 44.23 -22.73
C PRO A 22 15.15 45.07 -21.84
N GLN A 23 15.47 46.37 -21.74
CA GLN A 23 14.52 47.41 -21.35
C GLN A 23 13.57 47.74 -22.50
N SER A 24 12.35 48.09 -22.10
CA SER A 24 11.25 48.65 -22.88
C SER A 24 11.54 50.04 -23.46
N ALA A 25 11.07 50.30 -24.69
CA ALA A 25 10.40 51.52 -25.19
C ALA A 25 10.27 51.43 -26.73
N ALA A 26 9.10 51.22 -27.33
CA ALA A 26 8.00 52.16 -27.60
C ALA A 26 8.26 53.14 -28.78
N ALA A 27 7.59 52.91 -29.92
CA ALA A 27 7.01 53.89 -30.87
C ALA A 27 6.50 53.12 -32.12
N GLY A 28 5.35 53.36 -32.75
CA GLY A 28 4.24 54.28 -32.54
C GLY A 28 2.92 53.59 -32.93
N ALA A 29 1.81 53.88 -32.26
CA ALA A 29 0.92 55.02 -32.51
C ALA A 29 -0.09 54.76 -33.63
N ALA A 30 -1.30 54.33 -33.22
CA ALA A 30 -2.56 54.91 -33.69
C ALA A 30 -3.70 54.50 -32.73
N GLN A 31 -4.09 55.41 -31.83
CA GLN A 31 -5.30 55.31 -31.01
C GLN A 31 -6.41 56.17 -31.61
N ARG A 32 -7.61 55.57 -31.69
CA ARG A 32 -8.95 56.14 -31.42
C ARG A 32 -9.51 57.20 -32.42
N PRO A 33 -10.85 57.30 -32.62
CA PRO A 33 -11.84 57.36 -31.54
C PRO A 33 -13.16 56.60 -31.72
N ALA A 34 -13.82 56.42 -30.58
CA ALA A 34 -15.23 56.10 -30.45
C ALA A 34 -16.10 57.31 -30.84
N ASN A 35 -17.27 57.06 -31.43
CA ASN A 35 -18.49 57.87 -31.25
C ASN A 35 -19.73 57.11 -31.78
N ARG A 36 -20.69 56.88 -30.88
CA ARG A 36 -22.15 56.75 -31.13
C ARG A 36 -22.74 58.17 -31.38
N PRO A 37 -24.07 58.44 -31.59
CA PRO A 37 -25.28 57.63 -31.90
C PRO A 37 -26.23 58.29 -32.97
N VAL A 38 -27.52 57.84 -33.05
CA VAL A 38 -28.81 58.56 -33.41
C VAL A 38 -29.52 58.04 -34.70
N LEU A 39 -30.59 57.21 -34.62
CA LEU A 39 -32.08 57.38 -34.44
C LEU A 39 -32.87 57.23 -35.77
N LEU A 40 -33.97 56.46 -35.85
CA LEU A 40 -35.37 56.79 -35.48
C LEU A 40 -36.21 55.49 -35.24
N ALA A 41 -36.88 55.33 -34.09
CA ALA A 41 -38.30 55.64 -33.75
C ALA A 41 -39.33 54.65 -34.35
N SER A 42 -40.16 53.95 -33.56
CA SER A 42 -41.31 54.42 -32.75
C SER A 42 -41.69 53.33 -31.70
N GLY A 43 -42.31 53.56 -30.54
CA GLY A 43 -42.84 54.72 -29.82
C GLY A 43 -43.26 54.25 -28.41
N GLY A 44 -43.05 55.10 -27.38
CA GLY A 44 -43.41 54.86 -25.97
C GLY A 44 -44.92 54.95 -25.71
N ALA A 45 -45.45 54.92 -24.50
CA ALA A 45 -44.91 54.97 -23.14
C ALA A 45 -46.02 54.38 -22.21
N ALA A 46 -45.70 53.52 -21.24
CA ALA A 46 -45.55 53.83 -19.81
C ALA A 46 -46.84 53.88 -18.95
N ARG A 47 -46.78 53.06 -17.89
CA ARG A 47 -47.30 53.18 -16.50
C ARG A 47 -48.68 52.60 -16.10
N VAL A 48 -48.56 51.60 -15.20
CA VAL A 48 -49.25 51.37 -13.91
C VAL A 48 -50.78 51.18 -13.94
N SER A 49 -51.26 50.02 -13.46
CA SER A 49 -52.17 49.87 -12.29
C SER A 49 -52.93 48.52 -12.28
N THR A 50 -52.99 47.93 -11.07
CA THR A 50 -54.11 47.20 -10.41
C THR A 50 -54.79 45.96 -11.02
N ALA A 51 -54.76 44.90 -10.20
CA ALA A 51 -55.89 44.13 -9.65
C ALA A 51 -57.05 43.65 -10.56
N THR A 52 -57.32 42.34 -10.42
CA THR A 52 -58.51 41.52 -10.75
C THR A 52 -59.87 42.25 -10.78
N PRO A 53 -60.83 41.81 -11.64
CA PRO A 53 -61.86 40.87 -11.16
C PRO A 53 -62.41 39.85 -12.18
N GLU A 54 -62.87 38.73 -11.60
CA GLU A 54 -64.09 37.94 -11.86
C GLU A 54 -64.60 37.68 -13.28
N GLY A 55 -64.85 36.40 -13.55
CA GLY A 55 -65.64 35.87 -14.64
C GLY A 55 -65.58 34.34 -14.61
N ASP A 56 -66.40 33.73 -13.76
CA ASP A 56 -66.76 32.30 -13.83
C ASP A 56 -67.30 31.99 -15.23
N GLU A 57 -66.88 30.86 -15.82
CA GLU A 57 -67.73 29.92 -16.58
C GLU A 57 -66.89 28.77 -17.17
N ASP A 58 -67.15 27.59 -16.61
CA ASP A 58 -67.20 26.26 -17.24
C ASP A 58 -65.97 25.56 -17.85
N GLU A 59 -65.82 24.34 -17.34
CA GLU A 59 -64.93 23.25 -17.71
C GLU A 59 -64.92 22.92 -19.21
N THR A 60 -63.72 22.87 -19.81
CA THR A 60 -63.36 21.75 -20.71
C THR A 60 -61.85 21.48 -20.65
N PRO A 61 -61.40 20.27 -20.25
CA PRO A 61 -60.01 19.88 -20.41
C PRO A 61 -59.73 19.62 -21.89
N VAL A 62 -58.74 20.31 -22.46
CA VAL A 62 -58.30 20.19 -23.87
C VAL A 62 -57.60 18.85 -24.19
N ALA A 63 -57.87 17.81 -23.38
CA ALA A 63 -57.12 16.55 -23.37
C ALA A 63 -57.71 15.38 -24.18
N PRO A 64 -58.97 15.35 -24.67
CA PRO A 64 -59.43 14.24 -25.48
C PRO A 64 -59.80 14.65 -26.91
N VAL A 65 -58.88 15.29 -27.65
CA VAL A 65 -59.08 15.49 -29.11
C VAL A 65 -57.95 14.92 -29.97
N ILE A 66 -56.81 14.53 -29.41
CA ILE A 66 -55.69 13.98 -30.20
C ILE A 66 -55.76 12.45 -30.37
N THR A 67 -56.55 11.72 -29.56
CA THR A 67 -56.59 10.24 -29.62
C THR A 67 -57.68 9.64 -30.50
N LYS A 68 -58.53 10.44 -31.16
CA LYS A 68 -59.60 9.92 -32.07
C LYS A 68 -59.42 10.25 -33.55
N SER A 69 -58.35 10.95 -33.95
CA SER A 69 -58.13 11.31 -35.37
C SER A 69 -56.69 11.10 -35.86
N ALA A 70 -55.79 10.60 -35.02
CA ALA A 70 -54.46 10.22 -35.46
C ALA A 70 -54.53 8.86 -36.20
N PRO A 71 -54.07 8.78 -37.47
CA PRO A 71 -53.98 7.51 -38.16
C PRO A 71 -53.12 6.52 -37.36
N PRO A 72 -53.42 5.21 -37.34
CA PRO A 72 -52.64 4.23 -36.60
C PRO A 72 -51.15 4.22 -36.96
N TRP A 73 -50.80 4.59 -38.20
CA TRP A 73 -49.41 4.73 -38.64
C TRP A 73 -48.66 5.85 -37.91
N LEU A 74 -49.34 6.94 -37.52
CA LEU A 74 -48.73 8.08 -36.82
C LEU A 74 -48.38 7.71 -35.37
N ILE A 75 -49.26 6.96 -34.70
CA ILE A 75 -49.03 6.45 -33.35
C ILE A 75 -47.87 5.44 -33.36
N SER A 76 -47.86 4.54 -34.35
CA SER A 76 -46.75 3.58 -34.54
C SER A 76 -45.43 4.29 -34.86
N LEU A 77 -45.45 5.32 -35.69
CA LEU A 77 -44.27 6.11 -36.04
C LEU A 77 -43.70 6.82 -34.80
N LEU A 78 -44.53 7.46 -33.98
CA LEU A 78 -44.10 8.11 -32.75
C LEU A 78 -43.52 7.11 -31.74
N PHE A 79 -44.12 5.93 -31.63
CA PHE A 79 -43.61 4.85 -30.78
C PHE A 79 -42.22 4.37 -31.26
N HIS A 80 -42.04 4.14 -32.55
CA HIS A 80 -40.75 3.72 -33.10
C HIS A 80 -39.69 4.82 -33.04
N ILE A 81 -40.06 6.10 -33.20
CA ILE A 81 -39.14 7.24 -33.00
C ILE A 81 -38.67 7.29 -31.55
N ALA A 82 -39.58 7.13 -30.58
CA ALA A 82 -39.21 7.07 -29.17
C ALA A 82 -38.28 5.88 -28.87
N LEU A 83 -38.57 4.71 -29.45
CA LEU A 83 -37.71 3.53 -29.32
C LEU A 83 -36.32 3.77 -29.92
N MET A 84 -36.23 4.42 -31.08
CA MET A 84 -34.96 4.76 -31.74
C MET A 84 -34.16 5.78 -30.93
N ILE A 85 -34.82 6.76 -30.31
CA ILE A 85 -34.16 7.73 -29.42
C ILE A 85 -33.61 7.03 -28.17
N ILE A 86 -34.39 6.14 -27.54
CA ILE A 86 -33.93 5.38 -26.37
C ILE A 86 -32.77 4.45 -26.76
N ALA A 87 -32.86 3.76 -27.90
CA ALA A 87 -31.79 2.93 -28.42
C ALA A 87 -30.53 3.76 -28.73
N ALA A 88 -30.68 4.94 -29.33
CA ALA A 88 -29.57 5.86 -29.58
C ALA A 88 -28.94 6.35 -28.27
N LEU A 89 -29.74 6.68 -27.25
CA LEU A 89 -29.22 7.10 -25.94
C LEU A 89 -28.47 5.99 -25.21
N ILE A 90 -28.74 4.71 -25.51
CA ILE A 90 -28.00 3.57 -24.96
C ILE A 90 -26.75 3.25 -25.78
N VAL A 91 -26.85 3.33 -27.12
CA VAL A 91 -25.80 2.90 -28.05
C VAL A 91 -24.74 3.99 -28.29
N VAL A 92 -25.14 5.26 -28.40
CA VAL A 92 -24.21 6.38 -28.67
C VAL A 92 -23.14 6.51 -27.57
N PRO A 93 -23.45 6.44 -26.26
CA PRO A 93 -22.42 6.45 -25.22
C PRO A 93 -21.49 5.23 -25.25
N GLN A 94 -21.94 4.10 -25.82
CA GLN A 94 -21.13 2.90 -25.97
C GLN A 94 -20.22 2.96 -27.20
N MET A 95 -20.65 3.66 -28.25
CA MET A 95 -19.93 3.82 -29.52
C MET A 95 -18.88 4.94 -29.45
N PHE A 96 -19.14 6.00 -28.67
CA PHE A 96 -18.20 7.06 -28.35
C PHE A 96 -17.69 6.92 -26.91
N ARG A 97 -17.00 5.80 -26.61
CA ARG A 97 -16.00 5.87 -25.53
C ARG A 97 -14.89 6.77 -26.05
N PRO A 98 -14.53 7.88 -25.38
CA PRO A 98 -13.36 8.64 -25.78
C PRO A 98 -12.16 7.69 -25.67
N GLN A 99 -11.67 7.20 -26.81
CA GLN A 99 -10.31 6.72 -26.86
C GLN A 99 -9.47 7.97 -26.70
N VAL A 100 -8.96 8.16 -25.48
CA VAL A 100 -7.85 9.08 -25.27
C VAL A 100 -6.69 8.47 -26.04
N GLU A 101 -6.54 8.91 -27.28
CA GLU A 101 -5.35 8.66 -28.08
C GLU A 101 -4.24 9.47 -27.40
N ILE A 102 -3.48 8.81 -26.53
CA ILE A 102 -2.27 9.38 -25.96
C ILE A 102 -1.29 9.47 -27.12
N GLU A 103 -1.24 10.64 -27.75
CA GLU A 103 -0.14 11.03 -28.61
C GLU A 103 1.12 11.04 -27.74
N VAL A 104 1.89 9.96 -27.79
CA VAL A 104 3.18 9.82 -27.11
C VAL A 104 4.15 10.83 -27.73
N THR A 105 4.07 12.06 -27.25
CA THR A 105 5.21 12.96 -27.30
C THR A 105 6.16 12.51 -26.21
N ASN A 106 7.27 11.91 -26.64
CA ASN A 106 8.42 11.53 -25.83
C ASN A 106 9.01 12.75 -25.10
N VAL A 107 8.35 13.19 -24.03
CA VAL A 107 8.89 14.15 -23.07
C VAL A 107 8.93 13.45 -21.72
N TYR A 108 10.15 13.09 -21.36
CA TYR A 108 10.58 12.59 -20.07
C TYR A 108 9.83 13.25 -18.89
N ALA A 109 9.15 12.42 -18.11
CA ALA A 109 8.97 12.66 -16.68
C ALA A 109 9.85 11.64 -15.95
N GLU A 110 11.11 12.01 -15.76
CA GLU A 110 11.86 11.62 -14.56
C GLU A 110 11.28 12.43 -13.39
N GLU A 111 10.08 12.06 -12.96
CA GLU A 111 9.52 12.52 -11.70
C GLU A 111 9.02 11.28 -10.95
N LEU A 112 9.12 11.34 -9.62
CA LEU A 112 8.95 10.22 -8.69
C LEU A 112 7.85 9.25 -9.11
N GLY A 113 8.07 7.96 -8.83
CA GLY A 113 7.01 6.98 -8.91
C GLY A 113 5.82 7.43 -8.07
N GLU A 114 4.81 8.01 -8.73
CA GLU A 114 3.43 7.96 -8.29
C GLU A 114 3.09 6.47 -8.16
N GLN A 115 3.26 5.95 -6.96
CA GLN A 115 2.53 4.77 -6.52
C GLN A 115 1.07 5.19 -6.44
N LEU A 116 0.34 5.13 -7.57
CA LEU A 116 -1.11 5.31 -7.69
C LEU A 116 -1.72 6.09 -6.51
N GLU A 117 -1.31 7.35 -6.37
CA GLU A 117 -1.99 8.31 -5.52
C GLU A 117 -3.22 8.75 -6.29
N ASP A 118 -4.26 7.93 -6.28
CA ASP A 118 -5.59 8.38 -6.69
C ASP A 118 -6.42 8.66 -5.44
N ASN A 119 -6.32 9.92 -5.01
CA ASN A 119 -7.26 10.70 -4.21
C ASN A 119 -7.69 10.12 -2.86
N MET A 120 -7.02 10.65 -1.82
CA MET A 120 -7.52 10.71 -0.45
C MET A 120 -8.97 11.21 -0.40
N LEU A 121 -9.88 10.33 0.00
CA LEU A 121 -11.24 10.71 0.35
C LEU A 121 -11.26 11.23 1.78
N ASP A 122 -11.59 12.51 1.89
CA ASP A 122 -11.98 13.23 3.09
C ASP A 122 -13.06 12.44 3.87
N PHE A 123 -12.69 11.92 5.05
CA PHE A 123 -13.60 11.36 6.03
C PHE A 123 -13.75 12.32 7.22
N ALA A 124 -14.09 13.58 6.96
CA ALA A 124 -14.76 14.39 7.96
C ALA A 124 -16.20 13.87 8.16
N SER A 125 -16.54 13.55 9.41
CA SER A 125 -17.86 13.23 9.98
C SER A 125 -18.28 11.75 10.05
N LEU A 126 -17.94 11.11 11.18
CA LEU A 126 -18.83 10.18 11.86
C LEU A 126 -18.82 10.52 13.35
N ASP A 127 -19.80 11.30 13.78
CA ASP A 127 -20.12 11.54 15.19
C ASP A 127 -20.77 10.29 15.82
N ASP A 128 -20.45 10.10 17.10
CA ASP A 128 -21.11 9.32 18.15
C ASP A 128 -21.50 7.86 17.85
N VAL A 129 -20.59 6.94 18.16
CA VAL A 129 -20.94 5.57 18.56
C VAL A 129 -20.81 5.46 20.07
N VAL A 130 -21.95 5.39 20.75
CA VAL A 130 -22.06 5.07 22.18
C VAL A 130 -21.54 3.65 22.41
N MET A 131 -20.49 3.54 23.21
CA MET A 131 -19.93 2.28 23.70
C MET A 131 -20.91 1.61 24.65
N GLU A 132 -21.42 0.43 24.30
CA GLU A 132 -22.00 -0.50 25.28
C GLU A 132 -20.90 -1.48 25.74
N ASP A 133 -20.66 -1.53 27.05
CA ASP A 133 -19.73 -2.47 27.69
C ASP A 133 -20.21 -3.93 27.49
N PRO A 134 -19.42 -4.83 26.86
CA PRO A 134 -19.63 -6.25 27.01
C PRO A 134 -18.89 -6.74 28.25
N ALA A 135 -19.65 -6.90 29.33
CA ALA A 135 -19.26 -7.70 30.48
C ALA A 135 -19.10 -9.17 30.06
N LEU A 136 -17.93 -9.77 30.30
CA LEU A 136 -17.75 -11.21 30.56
C LEU A 136 -16.36 -11.42 31.18
N THR A 137 -16.30 -11.41 32.51
CA THR A 137 -15.20 -11.99 33.29
C THR A 137 -15.35 -13.51 33.31
N MET A 138 -14.24 -14.24 33.13
CA MET A 138 -14.10 -15.58 33.67
C MET A 138 -13.04 -15.52 34.77
N ASP A 139 -13.49 -15.62 36.01
CA ASP A 139 -12.67 -15.84 37.19
C ASP A 139 -12.23 -17.32 37.24
N ASP A 140 -11.09 -17.57 37.90
CA ASP A 140 -10.37 -18.84 38.12
C ASP A 140 -9.38 -19.31 37.04
N LEU A 141 -8.17 -18.74 37.10
CA LEU A 141 -6.93 -19.42 36.74
C LEU A 141 -6.08 -19.63 38.00
N PRO A 142 -5.41 -20.80 38.16
CA PRO A 142 -4.62 -21.08 39.35
C PRO A 142 -3.45 -20.10 39.48
N LEU A 143 -3.22 -19.61 40.71
CA LEU A 143 -2.07 -18.78 41.08
C LEU A 143 -0.78 -19.55 40.76
N VAL A 144 0.06 -18.98 39.90
CA VAL A 144 1.42 -19.46 39.67
C VAL A 144 2.30 -18.88 40.77
N ASP A 145 2.88 -19.76 41.57
CA ASP A 145 3.83 -19.41 42.62
C ASP A 145 5.13 -18.85 41.98
N ASP A 146 5.23 -17.52 41.97
CA ASP A 146 6.36 -16.68 41.54
C ASP A 146 6.54 -16.43 40.01
N PRO A 147 5.92 -15.35 39.47
CA PRO A 147 6.07 -14.94 38.07
C PRO A 147 7.39 -14.22 37.74
N LEU A 148 8.37 -14.17 38.65
CA LEU A 148 9.65 -13.46 38.46
C LEU A 148 10.91 -14.34 38.64
N ALA A 149 10.79 -15.66 38.77
CA ALA A 149 11.95 -16.53 38.84
C ALA A 149 12.74 -16.56 37.51
N THR A 150 13.99 -16.08 37.53
CA THR A 150 14.91 -16.08 36.38
C THR A 150 15.49 -17.50 36.17
N PRO A 151 15.44 -18.08 34.95
CA PRO A 151 16.06 -19.38 34.68
C PRO A 151 17.60 -19.32 34.77
N PRO A 152 18.28 -20.43 35.11
CA PRO A 152 19.72 -20.44 35.32
C PRO A 152 20.47 -20.15 34.01
N VAL A 153 21.47 -19.26 34.09
CA VAL A 153 22.36 -18.92 32.98
C VAL A 153 23.39 -20.03 32.83
N THR A 154 23.38 -20.74 31.70
CA THR A 154 24.44 -21.68 31.33
C THR A 154 25.50 -20.94 30.53
N GLU A 155 26.68 -20.72 31.11
CA GLU A 155 27.85 -20.21 30.39
C GLU A 155 28.42 -21.30 29.45
N ILE A 156 28.66 -20.95 28.18
CA ILE A 156 29.30 -21.84 27.20
C ILE A 156 30.68 -21.26 26.87
N GLU A 157 31.74 -22.02 27.17
CA GLU A 157 33.12 -21.72 26.75
C GLU A 157 33.29 -21.96 25.23
N LEU A 158 33.86 -20.98 24.53
CA LEU A 158 34.17 -21.05 23.09
C LEU A 158 35.61 -21.54 22.87
N THR A 159 35.80 -22.53 21.98
CA THR A 159 37.13 -22.95 21.49
C THR A 159 37.32 -22.61 20.00
N PRO A 160 38.56 -22.41 19.52
CA PRO A 160 38.83 -21.57 18.34
C PRO A 160 38.67 -22.22 16.96
N ASN A 161 37.84 -23.25 16.78
CA ASN A 161 37.79 -24.01 15.52
C ASN A 161 36.38 -24.28 14.94
N THR A 162 35.41 -23.40 15.17
CA THR A 162 34.08 -23.54 14.55
C THR A 162 33.96 -22.72 13.27
N SER A 163 33.69 -23.44 12.18
CA SER A 163 33.38 -22.98 10.81
C SER A 163 32.27 -21.92 10.77
N MET A 164 32.18 -21.15 9.65
CA MET A 164 31.17 -20.12 9.35
C MET A 164 29.74 -20.66 9.24
N SER A 165 29.25 -21.32 10.29
CA SER A 165 27.89 -21.84 10.44
C SER A 165 27.21 -21.28 11.70
N GLU A 166 27.78 -20.25 12.32
CA GLU A 166 27.22 -19.54 13.47
C GLU A 166 26.75 -18.13 13.11
N LEU A 167 26.01 -17.99 12.01
CA LEU A 167 24.89 -17.06 12.05
C LEU A 167 23.86 -17.74 12.96
N ALA A 168 24.01 -17.58 14.28
CA ALA A 168 22.95 -17.94 15.20
C ALA A 168 21.71 -17.22 14.68
N PRO A 169 20.66 -17.94 14.25
CA PRO A 169 19.42 -17.28 13.93
C PRO A 169 19.06 -16.50 15.20
N ILE A 170 18.73 -15.21 15.03
CA ILE A 170 17.84 -14.51 15.97
C ILE A 170 16.81 -15.54 16.43
N ASN A 171 16.43 -15.63 17.71
CA ASN A 171 15.48 -16.66 18.20
C ASN A 171 14.14 -16.63 17.43
N ILE A 172 14.13 -17.20 16.24
CA ILE A 172 13.18 -17.04 15.14
C ILE A 172 12.17 -18.18 15.18
N GLY A 173 12.54 -19.33 15.76
CA GLY A 173 11.63 -20.44 16.03
C GLY A 173 10.47 -20.08 16.97
N MET A 174 10.56 -18.98 17.73
CA MET A 174 9.45 -18.48 18.55
C MET A 174 8.52 -17.49 17.83
N ALA A 175 8.92 -16.93 16.68
CA ALA A 175 8.23 -15.77 16.11
C ALA A 175 6.81 -16.09 15.56
N LEU A 176 6.57 -17.29 15.05
CA LEU A 176 5.20 -17.74 14.71
C LEU A 176 4.44 -18.31 15.92
N SER A 177 5.15 -18.93 16.87
CA SER A 177 4.56 -19.45 18.11
C SER A 177 3.96 -18.34 18.99
N GLY A 178 4.43 -17.10 18.84
CA GLY A 178 3.85 -15.92 19.49
C GLY A 178 2.39 -15.66 19.15
N ARG A 179 1.87 -16.28 18.07
CA ARG A 179 0.49 -16.14 17.61
C ARG A 179 -0.46 -17.18 18.24
N GLU A 180 0.07 -18.11 19.04
CA GLU A 180 -0.75 -19.06 19.80
C GLU A 180 -1.43 -18.37 20.99
N ALA A 181 -2.63 -18.81 21.38
CA ALA A 181 -3.46 -18.06 22.35
C ALA A 181 -2.74 -17.74 23.67
N GLY A 182 -1.96 -18.67 24.23
CA GLY A 182 -1.19 -18.45 25.46
C GLY A 182 -0.05 -17.44 25.27
N SER A 183 0.80 -17.66 24.27
CA SER A 183 1.92 -16.77 23.93
C SER A 183 1.45 -15.37 23.51
N LYS A 184 0.37 -15.29 22.73
CA LYS A 184 -0.24 -14.04 22.25
C LYS A 184 -0.67 -13.18 23.44
N LYS A 185 -1.36 -13.76 24.43
CA LYS A 185 -1.80 -13.02 25.63
C LYS A 185 -0.61 -12.44 26.40
N ALA A 186 0.47 -13.22 26.58
CA ALA A 186 1.67 -12.76 27.25
C ALA A 186 2.38 -11.64 26.46
N LEU A 187 2.52 -11.80 25.15
CA LEU A 187 3.16 -10.81 24.28
C LEU A 187 2.35 -9.52 24.17
N LEU A 188 1.01 -9.60 24.06
CA LEU A 188 0.16 -8.41 24.09
C LEU A 188 0.36 -7.63 25.39
N ALA A 189 0.36 -8.31 26.54
CA ALA A 189 0.60 -7.66 27.82
C ALA A 189 2.01 -7.01 27.89
N ALA A 190 3.04 -7.69 27.38
CA ALA A 190 4.41 -7.20 27.39
C ALA A 190 4.65 -6.00 26.45
N TYR A 191 4.03 -6.03 25.26
CA TYR A 191 4.26 -5.03 24.21
C TYR A 191 3.15 -3.98 24.11
N GLY A 192 2.17 -3.97 25.02
CA GLY A 192 1.21 -2.89 25.18
C GLY A 192 -0.09 -3.03 24.37
N GLY A 193 -0.39 -4.23 23.90
CA GLY A 193 -1.72 -4.60 23.40
C GLY A 193 -2.73 -4.69 24.55
N ASN A 194 -3.97 -4.30 24.28
CA ASN A 194 -5.06 -4.26 25.25
C ASN A 194 -6.40 -4.69 24.61
N ALA A 195 -7.48 -4.67 25.39
CA ALA A 195 -8.79 -5.08 24.92
C ALA A 195 -9.30 -4.21 23.74
N THR A 196 -9.02 -2.91 23.75
CA THR A 196 -9.39 -1.99 22.67
C THR A 196 -8.65 -2.30 21.38
N THR A 197 -7.33 -2.54 21.44
CA THR A 197 -6.54 -2.89 20.25
C THR A 197 -6.95 -4.26 19.69
N GLU A 198 -7.22 -5.25 20.55
CA GLU A 198 -7.70 -6.57 20.11
C GLU A 198 -9.11 -6.49 19.51
N ALA A 199 -9.99 -5.65 20.08
CA ALA A 199 -11.31 -5.40 19.49
C ALA A 199 -11.20 -4.74 18.11
N ALA A 200 -10.28 -3.78 17.92
CA ALA A 200 -10.03 -3.17 16.61
C ALA A 200 -9.53 -4.20 15.57
N VAL A 201 -8.63 -5.10 15.97
CA VAL A 201 -8.18 -6.21 15.12
C VAL A 201 -9.37 -7.11 14.73
N GLU A 202 -10.18 -7.53 15.70
CA GLU A 202 -11.33 -8.40 15.45
C GLU A 202 -12.39 -7.73 14.55
N LEU A 203 -12.59 -6.42 14.67
CA LEU A 203 -13.44 -5.65 13.74
C LEU A 203 -12.91 -5.73 12.30
N GLY A 204 -11.59 -5.56 12.12
CA GLY A 204 -10.93 -5.70 10.82
C GLY A 204 -11.09 -7.11 10.23
N LEU A 205 -10.89 -8.15 11.04
CA LEU A 205 -11.06 -9.54 10.61
C LEU A 205 -12.51 -9.87 10.23
N ASN A 206 -13.49 -9.36 10.98
CA ASN A 206 -14.90 -9.52 10.65
C ASN A 206 -15.28 -8.78 9.37
N TRP A 207 -14.71 -7.60 9.14
CA TRP A 207 -14.86 -6.90 7.86
C TRP A 207 -14.28 -7.73 6.70
N LEU A 208 -13.08 -8.30 6.85
CA LEU A 208 -12.49 -9.19 5.83
C LEU A 208 -13.39 -10.39 5.57
N LYS A 209 -13.86 -11.09 6.62
CA LYS A 209 -14.77 -12.22 6.50
C LYS A 209 -16.05 -11.86 5.73
N LYS A 210 -16.65 -10.71 6.01
CA LYS A 210 -17.87 -10.22 5.33
C LYS A 210 -17.64 -9.98 3.83
N ASN A 211 -16.42 -9.58 3.46
CA ASN A 211 -16.04 -9.20 2.12
C ASN A 211 -15.34 -10.31 1.32
N GLN A 212 -15.28 -11.53 1.84
CA GLN A 212 -14.75 -12.67 1.11
C GLN A 212 -15.69 -13.07 -0.03
N ASN A 213 -15.14 -13.25 -1.23
CA ASN A 213 -15.88 -13.76 -2.37
C ASN A 213 -16.32 -15.22 -2.15
N LYS A 214 -17.34 -15.66 -2.90
CA LYS A 214 -17.87 -17.03 -2.82
C LYS A 214 -16.81 -18.11 -3.09
N ASP A 215 -15.80 -17.79 -3.89
CA ASP A 215 -14.71 -18.70 -4.22
C ASP A 215 -13.56 -18.69 -3.21
N GLY A 216 -13.62 -17.85 -2.18
CA GLY A 216 -12.63 -17.76 -1.10
C GLY A 216 -11.63 -16.61 -1.21
N SER A 217 -11.56 -15.95 -2.35
CA SER A 217 -10.66 -14.80 -2.57
C SER A 217 -11.17 -13.47 -2.01
N TRP A 218 -10.30 -12.46 -2.02
CA TRP A 218 -10.66 -11.05 -1.93
C TRP A 218 -10.32 -10.32 -3.23
N SER A 219 -10.92 -9.14 -3.42
CA SER A 219 -10.66 -8.24 -4.55
C SER A 219 -9.99 -6.97 -4.01
N LEU A 220 -9.16 -6.32 -4.82
CA LEU A 220 -8.73 -4.94 -4.50
C LEU A 220 -9.78 -3.90 -4.90
N ILE A 221 -10.64 -4.21 -5.89
CA ILE A 221 -11.61 -3.26 -6.45
C ILE A 221 -12.90 -3.24 -5.65
N GLY A 222 -13.41 -4.38 -5.18
CA GLY A 222 -14.62 -4.30 -4.38
C GLY A 222 -15.32 -5.59 -4.00
N PRO A 223 -16.45 -5.44 -3.27
CA PRO A 223 -17.45 -4.36 -3.43
C PRO A 223 -17.31 -3.17 -2.45
N TYR A 224 -16.17 -2.47 -2.46
CA TYR A 224 -15.85 -1.40 -1.51
C TYR A 224 -16.20 -0.03 -2.10
N ARG A 225 -16.41 0.98 -1.25
CA ARG A 225 -16.71 2.35 -1.71
C ARG A 225 -15.48 3.03 -2.33
N ASP A 226 -14.32 2.63 -1.87
CA ASP A 226 -12.99 3.19 -2.07
C ASP A 226 -12.00 2.09 -2.48
N GLY A 227 -12.47 1.11 -3.26
CA GLY A 227 -11.60 0.06 -3.78
C GLY A 227 -10.57 0.61 -4.78
N GLY A 228 -9.48 -0.14 -4.96
CA GLY A 228 -8.38 0.24 -5.85
C GLY A 228 -8.79 0.29 -7.32
N GLY A 229 -8.02 1.05 -8.12
CA GLY A 229 -8.26 1.20 -9.56
C GLY A 229 -7.86 0.00 -10.42
N THR A 230 -7.07 -0.93 -9.88
CA THR A 230 -6.58 -2.13 -10.59
C THR A 230 -6.79 -3.39 -9.75
N GLU A 231 -7.31 -4.44 -10.38
CA GLU A 231 -7.56 -5.72 -9.70
C GLU A 231 -6.25 -6.48 -9.47
N ASN A 232 -6.16 -7.11 -8.30
CA ASN A 232 -5.16 -8.11 -7.99
C ASN A 232 -5.65 -9.01 -6.84
N ARG A 233 -6.42 -10.04 -7.21
CA ARG A 233 -7.04 -10.96 -6.24
C ARG A 233 -6.04 -11.80 -5.47
N ILE A 234 -4.87 -12.09 -6.05
CA ILE A 234 -3.80 -12.83 -5.37
C ILE A 234 -3.21 -11.97 -4.25
N ALA A 235 -2.87 -10.70 -4.54
CA ALA A 235 -2.38 -9.78 -3.53
C ALA A 235 -3.42 -9.52 -2.43
N ALA A 236 -4.66 -9.21 -2.80
CA ALA A 236 -5.76 -8.99 -1.85
C ALA A 236 -5.97 -10.20 -0.93
N THR A 237 -6.00 -11.41 -1.50
CA THR A 237 -6.19 -12.65 -0.73
C THR A 237 -4.99 -12.94 0.17
N SER A 238 -3.77 -12.69 -0.31
CA SER A 238 -2.54 -12.90 0.48
C SER A 238 -2.50 -11.96 1.69
N MET A 239 -2.83 -10.68 1.51
CA MET A 239 -2.88 -9.70 2.60
C MET A 239 -3.98 -10.02 3.62
N ALA A 240 -5.18 -10.42 3.15
CA ALA A 240 -6.25 -10.87 4.03
C ALA A 240 -5.83 -12.10 4.85
N LEU A 241 -5.18 -13.08 4.22
CA LEU A 241 -4.64 -14.26 4.88
C LEU A 241 -3.57 -13.89 5.91
N LEU A 242 -2.67 -12.95 5.63
CA LEU A 242 -1.67 -12.47 6.59
C LEU A 242 -2.32 -11.84 7.83
N ALA A 243 -3.40 -11.07 7.65
CA ALA A 243 -4.13 -10.50 8.79
C ALA A 243 -4.76 -11.59 9.68
N PHE A 244 -5.44 -12.58 9.07
CA PHE A 244 -6.00 -13.71 9.83
C PHE A 244 -4.91 -14.51 10.55
N GLN A 245 -3.80 -14.79 9.87
CA GLN A 245 -2.67 -15.55 10.43
C GLN A 245 -1.99 -14.78 11.56
N GLY A 246 -1.78 -13.46 11.41
CA GLY A 246 -1.24 -12.59 12.45
C GLY A 246 -2.08 -12.61 13.74
N ALA A 247 -3.40 -12.78 13.61
CA ALA A 247 -4.30 -12.95 14.74
C ALA A 247 -4.40 -14.39 15.27
N GLY A 248 -3.70 -15.34 14.66
CA GLY A 248 -3.64 -16.75 15.09
C GLY A 248 -4.65 -17.68 14.42
N HIS A 249 -5.38 -17.23 13.39
CA HIS A 249 -6.30 -18.07 12.63
C HIS A 249 -5.59 -18.79 11.48
N THR A 250 -5.75 -20.12 11.44
CA THR A 250 -5.17 -20.98 10.38
C THR A 250 -6.25 -21.85 9.75
N THR A 251 -5.86 -22.75 8.85
CA THR A 251 -6.76 -23.78 8.32
C THR A 251 -7.14 -24.85 9.35
N GLU A 252 -6.48 -24.87 10.50
CA GLU A 252 -6.65 -25.89 11.56
C GLU A 252 -7.30 -25.33 12.82
N LYS A 253 -6.97 -24.08 13.20
CA LYS A 253 -7.41 -23.46 14.47
C LYS A 253 -7.97 -22.03 14.29
N GLY A 254 -8.78 -21.62 15.26
CA GLY A 254 -9.33 -20.26 15.37
C GLY A 254 -10.75 -20.08 14.83
N ALA A 255 -11.43 -19.02 15.27
CA ALA A 255 -12.83 -18.74 14.92
C ALA A 255 -13.08 -18.53 13.41
N HIS A 256 -12.07 -18.02 12.69
CA HIS A 256 -12.15 -17.76 11.25
C HIS A 256 -11.60 -18.90 10.37
N ARG A 257 -11.43 -20.11 10.92
CA ARG A 257 -10.83 -21.27 10.23
C ARG A 257 -11.42 -21.55 8.85
N GLU A 258 -12.75 -21.54 8.73
CA GLU A 258 -13.41 -21.84 7.44
C GLU A 258 -13.17 -20.77 6.39
N VAL A 259 -13.09 -19.50 6.80
CA VAL A 259 -12.76 -18.36 5.93
C VAL A 259 -11.35 -18.55 5.38
N VAL A 260 -10.40 -18.86 6.27
CA VAL A 260 -8.99 -19.12 5.95
C VAL A 260 -8.84 -20.34 5.05
N ALA A 261 -9.56 -21.43 5.33
CA ALA A 261 -9.51 -22.66 4.53
C ALA A 261 -10.00 -22.46 3.08
N ARG A 262 -11.10 -21.72 2.87
CA ARG A 262 -11.58 -21.39 1.52
C ARG A 262 -10.57 -20.54 0.76
N ALA A 263 -9.98 -19.54 1.43
CA ALA A 263 -8.97 -18.68 0.85
C ALA A 263 -7.73 -19.46 0.40
N TRP A 264 -7.22 -20.38 1.22
CA TRP A 264 -6.11 -21.25 0.85
C TRP A 264 -6.45 -22.23 -0.27
N SER A 265 -7.66 -22.79 -0.27
CA SER A 265 -8.14 -23.63 -1.38
C SER A 265 -8.17 -22.88 -2.71
N TRP A 266 -8.38 -21.56 -2.70
CA TRP A 266 -8.34 -20.71 -3.88
C TRP A 266 -6.92 -20.30 -4.24
N LEU A 267 -6.14 -19.81 -3.27
CA LEU A 267 -4.81 -19.24 -3.49
C LEU A 267 -3.81 -20.28 -4.01
N LEU A 268 -3.83 -21.50 -3.47
CA LEU A 268 -2.95 -22.59 -3.93
C LEU A 268 -3.19 -22.97 -5.41
N LYS A 269 -4.41 -22.78 -5.92
CA LYS A 269 -4.70 -23.02 -7.34
C LYS A 269 -4.11 -21.95 -8.26
N GLN A 270 -3.68 -20.82 -7.69
CA GLN A 270 -3.05 -19.73 -8.45
C GLN A 270 -1.53 -19.90 -8.56
N GLN A 271 -0.94 -20.87 -7.85
CA GLN A 271 0.50 -21.13 -7.95
C GLN A 271 0.82 -21.76 -9.31
N ALA A 272 1.74 -21.15 -10.05
CA ALA A 272 2.25 -21.69 -11.31
C ALA A 272 3.21 -22.87 -11.08
N ALA A 273 3.53 -23.60 -12.14
CA ALA A 273 4.39 -24.79 -12.07
C ALA A 273 5.83 -24.47 -11.61
N ASP A 274 6.32 -23.25 -11.86
CA ASP A 274 7.62 -22.77 -11.41
C ASP A 274 7.64 -22.30 -9.95
N GLY A 275 6.48 -22.31 -9.29
CA GLY A 275 6.30 -21.89 -7.89
C GLY A 275 5.81 -20.46 -7.72
N SER A 276 5.69 -19.67 -8.79
CA SER A 276 5.30 -18.27 -8.72
C SER A 276 3.80 -18.06 -8.49
N PHE A 277 3.44 -16.90 -7.94
CA PHE A 277 2.08 -16.39 -7.84
C PHE A 277 1.93 -15.10 -8.67
N ILE A 278 2.29 -15.18 -9.95
CA ILE A 278 2.24 -14.05 -10.87
C ILE A 278 1.11 -14.29 -11.88
N PRO A 279 0.00 -13.54 -11.82
CA PRO A 279 -1.08 -13.69 -12.78
C PRO A 279 -0.73 -12.95 -14.07
N GLU A 280 -1.13 -13.50 -15.22
CA GLU A 280 -0.82 -12.96 -16.54
C GLU A 280 -1.49 -11.59 -16.82
N ASN A 281 -2.64 -11.32 -16.19
CA ASN A 281 -3.52 -10.20 -16.53
C ASN A 281 -3.43 -9.01 -15.55
N ILE A 282 -2.27 -8.78 -14.94
CA ILE A 282 -2.03 -7.59 -14.11
C ILE A 282 -0.81 -6.83 -14.63
N SER A 283 -0.74 -5.54 -14.28
CA SER A 283 0.44 -4.70 -14.57
C SER A 283 1.72 -5.37 -14.06
N HIS A 284 2.78 -5.31 -14.87
CA HIS A 284 4.09 -5.84 -14.50
C HIS A 284 4.63 -5.22 -13.20
N HIS A 285 4.24 -3.97 -12.88
CA HIS A 285 4.57 -3.31 -11.63
C HIS A 285 4.06 -4.05 -10.37
N HIS A 286 3.08 -4.94 -10.52
CA HIS A 286 2.51 -5.69 -9.41
C HIS A 286 3.08 -7.11 -9.27
N HIS A 287 3.74 -7.66 -10.30
CA HIS A 287 4.07 -9.08 -10.38
C HIS A 287 4.82 -9.58 -9.15
N LEU A 288 5.98 -9.00 -8.88
CA LEU A 288 6.84 -9.48 -7.79
C LEU A 288 6.38 -9.06 -6.39
N TYR A 289 5.59 -7.98 -6.23
CA TYR A 289 4.89 -7.70 -4.97
C TYR A 289 3.89 -8.80 -4.64
N THR A 290 3.05 -9.14 -5.64
CA THR A 290 2.04 -10.20 -5.52
C THR A 290 2.66 -11.51 -5.11
N ASN A 291 3.76 -11.87 -5.80
CA ASN A 291 4.48 -13.09 -5.52
C ASN A 291 5.06 -13.10 -4.10
N ALA A 292 5.70 -12.01 -3.67
CA ALA A 292 6.28 -11.93 -2.33
C ALA A 292 5.21 -12.04 -1.23
N GLN A 293 4.09 -11.32 -1.35
CA GLN A 293 2.98 -11.38 -0.40
C GLN A 293 2.39 -12.79 -0.26
N ALA A 294 2.15 -13.47 -1.39
CA ALA A 294 1.69 -14.86 -1.38
C ALA A 294 2.72 -15.82 -0.77
N THR A 295 4.02 -15.58 -1.02
CA THR A 295 5.11 -16.37 -0.46
C THR A 295 5.19 -16.22 1.06
N ILE A 296 5.09 -14.99 1.60
CA ILE A 296 5.03 -14.75 3.05
C ILE A 296 3.86 -15.53 3.63
N ALA A 297 2.65 -15.33 3.10
CA ALA A 297 1.44 -15.96 3.62
C ALA A 297 1.57 -17.48 3.66
N LEU A 298 2.17 -18.09 2.63
CA LEU A 298 2.28 -19.54 2.50
C LEU A 298 3.36 -20.12 3.43
N CYS A 299 4.49 -19.42 3.56
CA CYS A 299 5.55 -19.82 4.48
C CYS A 299 5.08 -19.69 5.94
N GLU A 300 4.39 -18.62 6.30
CA GLU A 300 3.83 -18.43 7.64
C GLU A 300 2.77 -19.48 7.96
N LEU A 301 1.86 -19.80 7.03
CA LEU A 301 0.86 -20.84 7.25
C LEU A 301 1.54 -22.18 7.55
N TYR A 302 2.52 -22.55 6.72
CA TYR A 302 3.27 -23.78 6.90
C TYR A 302 4.00 -23.77 8.25
N GLY A 303 4.68 -22.68 8.61
CA GLY A 303 5.36 -22.58 9.90
C GLY A 303 4.42 -22.58 11.12
N MET A 304 3.18 -22.11 10.98
CA MET A 304 2.18 -22.10 12.06
C MET A 304 1.43 -23.43 12.23
N THR A 305 1.36 -24.25 11.18
CA THR A 305 0.58 -25.50 11.15
C THR A 305 1.44 -26.75 11.08
N GLU A 306 2.68 -26.63 10.60
CA GLU A 306 3.58 -27.72 10.22
C GLU A 306 2.93 -28.75 9.28
N ASN A 307 1.85 -28.36 8.60
CA ASN A 307 1.07 -29.27 7.79
C ASN A 307 1.79 -29.55 6.46
N SER A 308 2.16 -30.82 6.26
CA SER A 308 2.96 -31.27 5.12
C SER A 308 2.34 -30.96 3.76
N GLN A 309 1.02 -30.75 3.69
CA GLN A 309 0.34 -30.37 2.45
C GLN A 309 0.83 -29.03 1.87
N TYR A 310 1.32 -28.12 2.73
CA TYR A 310 1.78 -26.80 2.30
C TYR A 310 3.28 -26.74 2.04
N ARG A 311 4.05 -27.71 2.53
CA ARG A 311 5.53 -27.67 2.51
C ARG A 311 6.09 -27.56 1.10
N GLU A 312 5.62 -28.39 0.18
CA GLU A 312 6.13 -28.40 -1.20
C GLU A 312 5.81 -27.10 -1.93
N ALA A 313 4.57 -26.61 -1.80
CA ALA A 313 4.13 -25.36 -2.39
C ALA A 313 4.95 -24.17 -1.84
N ALA A 314 5.19 -24.14 -0.52
CA ALA A 314 6.00 -23.12 0.13
C ALA A 314 7.44 -23.15 -0.36
N GLN A 315 8.08 -24.32 -0.40
CA GLN A 315 9.46 -24.46 -0.89
C GLN A 315 9.61 -24.06 -2.36
N LYS A 316 8.60 -24.34 -3.20
CA LYS A 316 8.59 -23.88 -4.61
C LYS A 316 8.50 -22.35 -4.71
N ALA A 317 7.66 -21.71 -3.90
CA ALA A 317 7.56 -20.26 -3.86
C ALA A 317 8.89 -19.61 -3.43
N VAL A 318 9.55 -20.17 -2.42
CA VAL A 318 10.89 -19.75 -1.98
C VAL A 318 11.93 -19.95 -3.08
N LYS A 319 11.90 -21.10 -3.78
CA LYS A 319 12.79 -21.37 -4.91
C LYS A 319 12.60 -20.36 -6.03
N PHE A 320 11.36 -20.00 -6.36
CA PHE A 320 11.07 -18.96 -7.33
C PHE A 320 11.63 -17.61 -6.86
N ALA A 321 11.39 -17.22 -5.60
CA ALA A 321 11.91 -15.99 -5.02
C ALA A 321 13.44 -15.87 -5.18
N VAL A 322 14.18 -16.93 -4.82
CA VAL A 322 15.64 -17.02 -4.99
C VAL A 322 16.05 -16.87 -6.46
N ASN A 323 15.38 -17.57 -7.38
CA ASN A 323 15.71 -17.51 -8.81
C ASN A 323 15.34 -16.17 -9.46
N ALA A 324 14.38 -15.44 -8.89
CA ALA A 324 13.94 -14.14 -9.38
C ALA A 324 14.84 -12.97 -8.92
N GLN A 325 15.77 -13.21 -7.99
CA GLN A 325 16.69 -12.20 -7.47
C GLN A 325 17.55 -11.61 -8.61
N ALA A 326 17.66 -10.29 -8.64
CA ALA A 326 18.49 -9.60 -9.62
C ALA A 326 19.98 -9.69 -9.25
N LYS A 327 20.85 -9.34 -10.20
CA LYS A 327 22.31 -9.44 -10.01
C LYS A 327 22.82 -8.51 -8.91
N GLU A 328 22.12 -7.40 -8.67
CA GLU A 328 22.45 -6.46 -7.59
C GLU A 328 22.11 -7.03 -6.21
N GLY A 329 21.30 -8.10 -6.14
CA GLY A 329 20.94 -8.80 -4.90
C GLY A 329 19.59 -8.43 -4.30
N GLY A 330 18.83 -7.53 -4.93
CA GLY A 330 17.44 -7.24 -4.57
C GLY A 330 16.44 -7.73 -5.62
N TRP A 331 15.22 -7.20 -5.54
CA TRP A 331 14.13 -7.46 -6.47
C TRP A 331 13.49 -6.14 -6.89
N ARG A 332 12.81 -6.17 -8.03
CA ARG A 332 11.97 -5.09 -8.52
C ARG A 332 10.67 -5.67 -9.06
N TYR A 333 10.12 -5.12 -10.15
CA TYR A 333 8.81 -5.51 -10.65
C TYR A 333 8.82 -6.83 -11.42
N GLN A 334 9.95 -7.21 -12.02
CA GLN A 334 10.08 -8.44 -12.81
C GLN A 334 11.30 -9.27 -12.38
N PRO A 335 11.28 -10.60 -12.59
CA PRO A 335 12.41 -11.47 -12.28
C PRO A 335 13.71 -11.00 -12.96
N GLN A 336 14.81 -10.98 -12.19
CA GLN A 336 16.17 -10.70 -12.66
C GLN A 336 16.39 -9.36 -13.38
N GLN A 337 15.48 -8.39 -13.22
CA GLN A 337 15.55 -7.10 -13.90
C GLN A 337 16.56 -6.14 -13.26
N GLU A 338 16.17 -5.56 -12.13
CA GLU A 338 16.90 -4.57 -11.33
C GLU A 338 16.48 -4.79 -9.86
N SER A 339 17.00 -3.96 -8.96
CA SER A 339 16.64 -3.97 -7.55
C SER A 339 16.10 -2.63 -7.08
N ASP A 340 15.05 -2.65 -6.27
CA ASP A 340 14.59 -1.52 -5.48
C ASP A 340 14.37 -1.91 -4.01
N THR A 341 14.35 -0.93 -3.11
CA THR A 341 14.20 -1.19 -1.66
C THR A 341 12.83 -1.75 -1.31
N SER A 342 11.77 -1.34 -2.01
CA SER A 342 10.40 -1.68 -1.64
C SER A 342 10.01 -3.12 -1.96
N VAL A 343 10.29 -3.61 -3.17
CA VAL A 343 10.05 -5.02 -3.49
C VAL A 343 11.03 -5.90 -2.73
N THR A 344 12.27 -5.44 -2.55
CA THR A 344 13.26 -6.20 -1.77
C THR A 344 12.81 -6.42 -0.33
N GLY A 345 12.20 -5.44 0.35
CA GLY A 345 11.73 -5.63 1.72
C GLY A 345 10.65 -6.70 1.85
N TRP A 346 9.72 -6.78 0.88
CA TRP A 346 8.76 -7.89 0.83
C TRP A 346 9.43 -9.26 0.65
N TYR A 347 10.46 -9.37 -0.20
CA TYR A 347 11.20 -10.62 -0.34
C TYR A 347 12.03 -10.96 0.90
N VAL A 348 12.61 -9.97 1.59
CA VAL A 348 13.28 -10.21 2.86
C VAL A 348 12.31 -10.79 3.88
N MET A 349 11.10 -10.24 3.99
CA MET A 349 10.05 -10.80 4.86
C MET A 349 9.62 -12.21 4.42
N ALA A 350 9.56 -12.48 3.11
CA ALA A 350 9.23 -13.81 2.58
C ALA A 350 10.29 -14.85 2.94
N LEU A 351 11.56 -14.52 2.73
CA LEU A 351 12.69 -15.38 3.06
C LEU A 351 12.84 -15.57 4.58
N GLN A 352 12.58 -14.51 5.35
CA GLN A 352 12.53 -14.60 6.80
C GLN A 352 11.44 -15.59 7.23
N SER A 353 10.22 -15.44 6.72
CA SER A 353 9.09 -16.35 6.98
C SER A 353 9.43 -17.80 6.62
N ALA A 354 10.12 -18.00 5.50
CA ALA A 354 10.60 -19.31 5.06
C ALA A 354 11.59 -19.93 6.06
N MET A 355 12.59 -19.15 6.51
CA MET A 355 13.54 -19.61 7.52
C MET A 355 12.86 -19.94 8.85
N MET A 356 11.86 -19.16 9.29
CA MET A 356 11.11 -19.45 10.52
C MET A 356 10.30 -20.75 10.41
N ALA A 357 9.86 -21.08 9.20
CA ALA A 357 9.15 -22.32 8.91
C ALA A 357 10.08 -23.53 8.63
N GLY A 358 11.40 -23.36 8.75
CA GLY A 358 12.38 -24.42 8.47
C GLY A 358 12.48 -24.80 6.98
N LEU A 359 12.16 -23.87 6.07
CA LEU A 359 12.35 -24.02 4.64
C LEU A 359 13.77 -23.59 4.23
N GLU A 360 14.26 -24.15 3.13
CA GLU A 360 15.62 -23.92 2.67
C GLU A 360 15.73 -22.57 1.96
N VAL A 361 16.59 -21.69 2.51
CA VAL A 361 16.99 -20.40 1.91
C VAL A 361 18.51 -20.37 1.76
N PRO A 362 19.05 -20.20 0.54
CA PRO A 362 20.50 -20.12 0.33
C PRO A 362 21.11 -18.88 1.00
N SER A 363 22.23 -19.07 1.70
CA SER A 363 22.98 -17.95 2.32
C SER A 363 23.52 -16.94 1.30
N THR A 364 23.74 -17.37 0.05
CA THR A 364 24.13 -16.49 -1.06
C THR A 364 23.05 -15.46 -1.39
N THR A 365 21.77 -15.83 -1.25
CA THR A 365 20.64 -14.91 -1.46
C THR A 365 20.65 -13.81 -0.40
N LEU A 366 20.86 -14.16 0.87
CA LEU A 366 20.97 -13.20 1.98
C LEU A 366 22.19 -12.28 1.81
N SER A 367 23.31 -12.83 1.36
CA SER A 367 24.52 -12.07 1.06
C SER A 367 24.29 -11.05 -0.06
N GLY A 368 23.51 -11.40 -1.09
CA GLY A 368 23.09 -10.48 -2.14
C GLY A 368 22.26 -9.31 -1.60
N ILE A 369 21.33 -9.58 -0.68
CA ILE A 369 20.51 -8.52 -0.06
C ILE A 369 21.39 -7.53 0.70
N HIS A 370 22.39 -8.01 1.46
CA HIS A 370 23.35 -7.13 2.13
C HIS A 370 24.04 -6.18 1.13
N GLN A 371 24.54 -6.74 0.03
CA GLN A 371 25.23 -5.97 -1.01
C GLN A 371 24.30 -4.92 -1.62
N PHE A 372 23.07 -5.31 -1.99
CA PHE A 372 22.09 -4.36 -2.51
C PHE A 372 21.81 -3.23 -1.52
N LEU A 373 21.51 -3.55 -0.26
CA LEU A 373 21.20 -2.56 0.76
C LEU A 373 22.37 -1.62 1.06
N ASP A 374 23.62 -2.04 0.83
CA ASP A 374 24.79 -1.15 0.93
C ASP A 374 24.80 -0.11 -0.21
N THR A 375 24.28 -0.44 -1.39
CA THR A 375 24.21 0.50 -2.54
C THR A 375 23.14 1.57 -2.40
N VAL A 376 22.06 1.27 -1.65
CA VAL A 376 20.94 2.19 -1.40
C VAL A 376 21.01 2.83 -0.01
N ALA A 377 22.05 2.52 0.77
CA ALA A 377 22.27 3.12 2.08
C ALA A 377 22.70 4.58 1.96
N ALA A 378 22.11 5.43 2.81
CA ALA A 378 22.45 6.82 2.98
C ALA A 378 22.87 7.10 4.42
N ASP A 379 23.64 8.17 4.63
CA ASP A 379 24.07 8.60 5.97
C ASP A 379 24.71 7.46 6.79
N GLY A 380 25.59 6.69 6.13
CA GLY A 380 26.28 5.55 6.73
C GLY A 380 25.37 4.34 7.05
N GLY A 381 24.20 4.22 6.42
CA GLY A 381 23.24 3.13 6.65
C GLY A 381 22.15 3.46 7.67
N ARG A 382 21.98 4.73 8.03
CA ARG A 382 20.90 5.22 8.91
C ARG A 382 19.60 5.45 8.14
N ARG A 383 19.69 5.58 6.82
CA ARG A 383 18.61 5.94 5.91
C ARG A 383 18.77 5.17 4.60
N TYR A 384 17.69 5.07 3.84
CA TYR A 384 17.69 4.28 2.60
C TYR A 384 16.96 4.99 1.46
N HIS A 385 17.50 4.82 0.27
CA HIS A 385 16.95 5.29 -1.00
C HIS A 385 16.09 4.20 -1.66
N TYR A 386 15.27 4.58 -2.64
CA TYR A 386 14.49 3.61 -3.43
C TYR A 386 15.40 2.77 -4.34
N ARG A 387 16.28 3.49 -5.03
CA ARG A 387 17.36 2.99 -5.90
C ARG A 387 18.61 3.85 -5.69
N PRO A 388 19.80 3.39 -6.10
CA PRO A 388 21.01 4.20 -6.03
C PRO A 388 20.80 5.57 -6.69
N GLY A 389 21.13 6.65 -5.99
CA GLY A 389 20.99 8.03 -6.48
C GLY A 389 19.59 8.65 -6.42
N SER A 390 18.56 7.92 -5.99
CA SER A 390 17.21 8.48 -5.76
C SER A 390 17.10 9.21 -4.42
N HIS A 391 15.99 9.91 -4.16
CA HIS A 391 15.75 10.55 -2.86
C HIS A 391 15.42 9.54 -1.77
N GLU A 392 15.90 9.81 -0.55
CA GLU A 392 15.46 9.09 0.64
C GLU A 392 14.04 9.50 1.06
N ASN A 393 13.30 8.58 1.66
CA ASN A 393 12.08 8.90 2.38
C ASN A 393 11.94 8.03 3.64
N TYR A 394 10.98 8.37 4.50
CA TYR A 394 10.79 7.67 5.77
C TYR A 394 10.34 6.21 5.60
N ALA A 395 9.49 5.93 4.60
CA ALA A 395 9.03 4.58 4.31
C ALA A 395 10.19 3.63 3.96
N LEU A 396 11.00 4.04 2.99
CA LEU A 396 12.14 3.24 2.51
C LEU A 396 13.23 3.14 3.58
N SER A 397 13.42 4.19 4.38
CA SER A 397 14.32 4.13 5.52
C SER A 397 13.84 3.12 6.57
N ALA A 398 12.54 3.12 6.91
CA ALA A 398 11.98 2.14 7.83
C ALA A 398 12.11 0.70 7.30
N GLU A 399 11.83 0.50 6.02
CA GLU A 399 11.94 -0.80 5.36
C GLU A 399 13.40 -1.30 5.28
N GLY A 400 14.34 -0.44 4.89
CA GLY A 400 15.76 -0.78 4.85
C GLY A 400 16.33 -1.12 6.23
N LEU A 401 15.94 -0.36 7.26
CA LEU A 401 16.32 -0.65 8.66
C LEU A 401 15.72 -1.99 9.14
N LEU A 402 14.46 -2.26 8.81
CA LEU A 402 13.83 -3.55 9.12
C LEU A 402 14.56 -4.70 8.41
N CYS A 403 14.93 -4.53 7.14
CA CYS A 403 15.72 -5.53 6.42
C CYS A 403 17.06 -5.78 7.12
N ARG A 404 17.74 -4.74 7.61
CA ARG A 404 18.98 -4.89 8.36
C ARG A 404 18.79 -5.65 9.68
N GLN A 405 17.69 -5.45 10.37
CA GLN A 405 17.35 -6.24 11.57
C GLN A 405 17.22 -7.73 11.22
N TYR A 406 16.47 -8.07 10.16
CA TYR A 406 16.33 -9.46 9.71
C TYR A 406 17.66 -10.07 9.23
N LEU A 407 18.55 -9.25 8.71
CA LEU A 407 19.90 -9.63 8.32
C LEU A 407 20.92 -9.64 9.49
N GLY A 408 20.45 -9.48 10.73
CA GLY A 408 21.28 -9.69 11.93
C GLY A 408 21.93 -8.43 12.51
N TRP A 409 21.55 -7.22 12.10
CA TRP A 409 21.93 -6.02 12.86
C TRP A 409 21.35 -6.09 14.26
N LYS A 410 22.22 -5.95 15.26
CA LYS A 410 21.84 -5.96 16.67
C LYS A 410 21.22 -4.63 17.07
N GLN A 411 20.39 -4.65 18.12
CA GLN A 411 19.75 -3.46 18.68
C GLN A 411 20.74 -2.38 19.15
N ASP A 412 21.99 -2.75 19.46
CA ASP A 412 23.05 -1.82 19.86
C ASP A 412 23.84 -1.23 18.68
N ASP A 413 23.56 -1.62 17.43
CA ASP A 413 24.15 -1.00 16.24
C ASP A 413 23.77 0.49 16.19
N ALA A 414 24.77 1.37 16.21
CA ALA A 414 24.56 2.80 16.25
C ALA A 414 23.75 3.31 15.04
N ARG A 415 23.94 2.72 13.86
CA ARG A 415 23.22 3.12 12.64
C ARG A 415 21.73 2.78 12.76
N LEU A 416 21.44 1.59 13.29
CA LEU A 416 20.07 1.15 13.55
C LEU A 416 19.38 2.05 14.57
N ARG A 417 20.05 2.32 15.70
CA ARG A 417 19.55 3.20 16.76
C ARG A 417 19.26 4.61 16.25
N ASP A 418 20.18 5.20 15.51
CA ASP A 418 20.04 6.55 14.95
C ASP A 418 18.91 6.60 13.90
N GLY A 419 18.86 5.59 13.03
CA GLY A 419 17.81 5.45 12.02
C GLY A 419 16.42 5.32 12.65
N VAL A 420 16.25 4.42 13.62
CA VAL A 420 14.97 4.22 14.32
C VAL A 420 14.58 5.44 15.16
N ALA A 421 15.54 6.14 15.76
CA ALA A 421 15.26 7.40 16.48
C ALA A 421 14.62 8.45 15.55
N ARG A 422 15.02 8.51 14.27
CA ARG A 422 14.35 9.37 13.28
C ARG A 422 12.93 8.91 12.95
N LEU A 423 12.68 7.60 12.88
CA LEU A 423 11.32 7.09 12.66
C LEU A 423 10.40 7.47 13.83
N VAL A 424 10.87 7.30 15.06
CA VAL A 424 10.13 7.71 16.27
C VAL A 424 9.87 9.21 16.31
N ALA A 425 10.76 10.02 15.75
CA ALA A 425 10.56 11.48 15.62
C ALA A 425 9.55 11.86 14.51
N ASN A 426 9.15 10.93 13.65
CA ASN A 426 8.12 11.08 12.63
C ASN A 426 6.99 10.05 12.89
N PRO A 427 6.22 10.20 13.98
CA PRO A 427 5.23 9.20 14.39
C PRO A 427 4.03 9.13 13.43
N ILE A 428 3.12 8.20 13.69
CA ILE A 428 1.84 8.08 12.97
C ILE A 428 1.09 9.40 12.99
N ASN A 429 0.63 9.84 11.81
CA ASN A 429 -0.18 11.03 11.63
C ASN A 429 -1.47 10.69 10.87
N TYR A 430 -2.59 10.55 11.58
CA TYR A 430 -3.86 10.18 10.96
C TYR A 430 -4.41 11.20 9.96
N SER A 431 -3.92 12.46 9.96
CA SER A 431 -4.30 13.45 8.94
C SER A 431 -3.49 13.34 7.64
N ASP A 432 -2.38 12.62 7.67
CA ASP A 432 -1.46 12.40 6.53
C ASP A 432 -1.15 10.91 6.47
N GLN A 433 -2.14 10.14 6.01
CA GLN A 433 -2.14 8.70 6.13
C GLN A 433 -1.13 8.04 5.20
N ASN A 434 -0.14 7.37 5.79
CA ASN A 434 0.81 6.53 5.05
C ASN A 434 0.94 5.17 5.73
N VAL A 435 -0.02 4.28 5.45
CA VAL A 435 -0.08 2.94 6.06
C VAL A 435 1.13 2.07 5.71
N TYR A 436 1.74 2.30 4.55
CA TYR A 436 2.95 1.61 4.12
C TYR A 436 4.13 1.97 5.03
N TYR A 437 4.37 3.27 5.25
CA TYR A 437 5.36 3.74 6.22
C TYR A 437 5.07 3.21 7.62
N TRP A 438 3.81 3.30 8.08
CA TRP A 438 3.44 2.88 9.43
C TRP A 438 3.69 1.39 9.65
N TYR A 439 3.41 0.55 8.65
CA TYR A 439 3.69 -0.89 8.73
C TYR A 439 5.17 -1.20 8.98
N TYR A 440 6.07 -0.63 8.18
CA TYR A 440 7.51 -0.88 8.33
C TYR A 440 8.09 -0.23 9.58
N ALA A 441 7.70 1.02 9.89
CA ALA A 441 8.19 1.72 11.07
C ALA A 441 7.71 1.07 12.37
N THR A 442 6.47 0.54 12.40
CA THR A 442 5.97 -0.24 13.54
C THR A 442 6.82 -1.47 13.78
N GLN A 443 7.14 -2.25 12.74
CA GLN A 443 7.98 -3.43 12.89
C GLN A 443 9.43 -3.06 13.31
N ALA A 444 10.01 -2.05 12.67
CA ALA A 444 11.37 -1.62 12.98
C ALA A 444 11.51 -1.14 14.44
N THR A 445 10.54 -0.35 14.92
CA THR A 445 10.50 0.13 16.31
C THR A 445 10.16 -0.99 17.29
N HIS A 446 9.26 -1.90 16.94
CA HIS A 446 8.92 -3.07 17.76
C HIS A 446 10.15 -3.93 18.02
N HIS A 447 10.95 -4.25 16.99
CA HIS A 447 12.19 -5.02 17.13
C HIS A 447 13.31 -4.30 17.89
N MET A 448 13.22 -2.98 18.04
CA MET A 448 14.13 -2.22 18.93
C MET A 448 13.70 -2.28 20.40
N GLU A 449 12.46 -2.67 20.68
CA GLU A 449 11.87 -2.70 22.01
C GLU A 449 12.05 -1.36 22.77
N GLY A 450 12.03 -1.42 24.11
CA GLY A 450 12.42 -0.32 24.97
C GLY A 450 11.71 1.00 24.68
N ASP A 451 12.46 2.11 24.73
CA ASP A 451 11.91 3.45 24.54
C ASP A 451 11.42 3.72 23.13
N ALA A 452 12.05 3.13 22.10
CA ALA A 452 11.65 3.33 20.73
C ALA A 452 10.24 2.76 20.50
N TRP A 453 10.03 1.51 20.91
CA TRP A 453 8.73 0.86 20.84
C TRP A 453 7.69 1.58 21.70
N ARG A 454 8.02 1.92 22.96
CA ARG A 454 7.06 2.59 23.86
C ARG A 454 6.54 3.92 23.28
N LYS A 455 7.43 4.73 22.71
CA LYS A 455 7.04 6.03 22.11
C LYS A 455 6.19 5.85 20.86
N TRP A 456 6.56 4.92 19.98
CA TRP A 456 5.80 4.62 18.78
C TRP A 456 4.41 4.06 19.10
N ASN A 457 4.37 3.01 19.93
CA ASN A 457 3.14 2.32 20.29
C ASN A 457 2.17 3.22 21.09
N ALA A 458 2.68 4.21 21.84
CA ALA A 458 1.83 5.17 22.54
C ALA A 458 0.97 6.03 21.60
N VAL A 459 1.41 6.24 20.35
CA VAL A 459 0.64 6.96 19.32
C VAL A 459 -0.24 6.02 18.50
N MET A 460 0.23 4.80 18.24
CA MET A 460 -0.47 3.81 17.41
C MET A 460 -1.74 3.24 18.06
N ARG A 461 -1.71 3.04 19.37
CA ARG A 461 -2.71 2.26 20.13
C ARG A 461 -4.00 3.00 20.45
#